data_AF-A0A1V5L1U8-F1
#
_entry.id   AF-A0A1V5L1U8-F1
#
_cell.length_a   1.000
_cell.length_b   1.000
_cell.length_c   1.000
_cell.angle_alpha   90.00
_cell.angle_beta   90.00
_cell.angle_gamma   90.00
#
_symmetry.space_group_name_H-M   'P 1'
#
loop_
_entity.id
_entity.type
_entity.pdbx_description
1 polymer ?
#
loop_
_entity_poly.entity_id
_entity_poly.type
_entity_poly.pdbx_seq_one_letter_code
_entity_poly.pdbx_strand_id
1 'polypeptide(L)'
;MPASVSPTRKVDTTAPLGGGGDLSQDRSLSLDYTANLKVSDGALDTAQDIQTTSTPQFARLGIGAAPSTTRRVYVYDITATASVDALYFSQRMTPETNNRTVSGITGYANLYQNGYTGHNAYGMRAACYANSATGSATVLTGLHVDVGNNSTGTVVNCHGVRIAMPYFAGGGTNTFYYGLTVEPVTGPTYIYGIRSRIAADTNRWNLYVDGTATNYLAGNVLVGTTTDGMTAGGSLAIAKDLAHRGTLVGFYNTTPAAKPTVTGSRGGNAALASLLTALATLGLVTDNTSA
;
A
#
# COMPACT_ATOMS: atom_id res chain seq x y z
N MET A 1 65.25 -19.97 -51.53
CA MET A 1 65.21 -18.92 -50.48
C MET A 1 63.76 -18.63 -50.17
N PRO A 2 63.33 -18.57 -48.89
CA PRO A 2 61.95 -18.26 -48.55
C PRO A 2 61.60 -16.87 -49.11
N ALA A 3 60.47 -16.76 -49.79
CA ALA A 3 60.03 -15.48 -50.33
C ALA A 3 59.94 -14.44 -49.20
N SER A 4 60.60 -13.29 -49.38
CA SER A 4 60.49 -12.16 -48.46
C SER A 4 59.03 -11.82 -48.26
N VAL A 5 58.58 -11.79 -47.00
CA VAL A 5 57.27 -11.23 -46.66
C VAL A 5 57.26 -9.78 -47.15
N SER A 6 56.20 -9.36 -47.83
CA SER A 6 56.10 -7.99 -48.38
C SER A 6 56.29 -6.96 -47.25
N PRO A 7 57.16 -5.94 -47.42
CA PRO A 7 57.40 -4.90 -46.40
C PRO A 7 56.18 -3.99 -46.20
N THR A 8 55.23 -4.03 -47.13
CA THR A 8 53.97 -3.31 -47.07
C THR A 8 52.84 -4.28 -46.75
N ARG A 9 52.21 -4.08 -45.59
CA ARG A 9 50.92 -4.65 -45.24
C ARG A 9 49.88 -3.54 -45.38
N LYS A 10 48.98 -3.68 -46.36
CA LYS A 10 47.91 -2.70 -46.61
C LYS A 10 47.03 -2.59 -45.36
N VAL A 11 46.99 -1.41 -44.73
CA VAL A 11 46.05 -1.11 -43.65
C VAL A 11 44.98 -0.21 -44.24
N ASP A 12 43.84 -0.80 -44.59
CA ASP A 12 42.70 -0.08 -45.14
C ASP A 12 41.91 0.56 -43.98
N THR A 13 41.98 1.88 -43.83
CA THR A 13 41.15 2.62 -42.87
C THR A 13 40.30 3.67 -43.58
N THR A 14 39.12 3.93 -43.03
CA THR A 14 38.21 4.99 -43.50
C THR A 14 38.29 6.26 -42.65
N ALA A 15 39.04 6.24 -41.54
CA ALA A 15 39.37 7.40 -40.70
C ALA A 15 40.90 7.67 -40.72
N PRO A 16 41.35 8.92 -40.46
CA PRO A 16 42.77 9.28 -40.50
C PRO A 16 43.58 8.50 -39.45
N LEU A 17 44.69 7.88 -39.86
CA LEU A 17 45.70 7.35 -38.95
C LEU A 17 46.72 8.46 -38.65
N GLY A 18 46.96 8.74 -37.37
CA GLY A 18 47.97 9.69 -36.92
C GLY A 18 49.27 8.98 -36.51
N GLY A 19 50.41 9.54 -36.94
CA GLY A 19 51.75 9.02 -36.65
C GLY A 19 52.25 7.98 -37.66
N GLY A 20 53.09 8.41 -38.61
CA GLY A 20 53.73 7.54 -39.61
C GLY A 20 55.24 7.76 -39.67
N GLY A 21 56.02 6.67 -39.76
CA GLY A 21 57.49 6.64 -39.81
C GLY A 21 58.04 5.21 -40.02
N ASP A 22 59.36 5.03 -40.05
CA ASP A 22 60.06 3.75 -40.29
C ASP A 22 59.57 2.59 -39.36
N LEU A 23 59.49 1.37 -39.89
CA LEU A 23 58.92 0.18 -39.22
C LEU A 23 59.96 -0.63 -38.42
N SER A 24 61.19 -0.13 -38.28
CA SER A 24 62.32 -0.85 -37.67
C SER A 24 62.35 -0.84 -36.12
N GLN A 25 61.39 -0.18 -35.46
CA GLN A 25 61.26 -0.04 -33.99
C GLN A 25 59.78 -0.23 -33.57
N ASP A 26 59.53 -0.50 -32.27
CA ASP A 26 58.18 -0.52 -31.69
C ASP A 26 57.49 0.85 -31.89
N ARG A 27 56.22 0.84 -32.33
CA ARG A 27 55.46 2.09 -32.59
C ARG A 27 54.09 2.07 -31.94
N SER A 28 53.72 3.23 -31.40
CA SER A 28 52.35 3.54 -31.00
C SER A 28 51.55 3.99 -32.23
N LEU A 29 50.55 3.21 -32.62
CA LEU A 29 49.56 3.59 -33.63
C LEU A 29 48.40 4.31 -32.95
N SER A 30 48.10 5.56 -33.34
CA SER A 30 46.94 6.29 -32.82
C SER A 30 45.76 6.23 -33.79
N LEU A 31 44.57 5.98 -33.27
CA LEU A 31 43.31 6.06 -34.01
C LEU A 31 42.62 7.39 -33.64
N ASP A 32 42.68 8.38 -34.54
CA ASP A 32 41.92 9.63 -34.37
C ASP A 32 40.46 9.38 -34.79
N TYR A 33 39.64 9.01 -33.82
CA TYR A 33 38.20 8.81 -34.03
C TYR A 33 37.41 9.75 -33.14
N THR A 34 36.74 10.73 -33.73
CA THR A 34 36.05 11.82 -32.99
C THR A 34 34.65 11.47 -32.50
N ALA A 35 34.20 10.22 -32.61
CA ALA A 35 32.96 9.78 -31.99
C ALA A 35 33.02 8.32 -31.53
N ASN A 36 32.97 8.12 -30.21
CA ASN A 36 32.75 6.86 -29.49
C ASN A 36 33.95 5.98 -29.11
N LEU A 37 35.18 6.37 -29.44
CA LEU A 37 36.39 5.80 -28.84
C LEU A 37 37.26 6.93 -28.31
N LYS A 38 37.50 6.98 -26.99
CA LYS A 38 38.57 7.80 -26.41
C LYS A 38 39.51 6.86 -25.67
N VAL A 39 40.81 6.98 -25.91
CA VAL A 39 41.83 6.28 -25.12
C VAL A 39 42.45 7.34 -24.20
N SER A 40 42.39 7.12 -22.89
CA SER A 40 43.08 7.96 -21.91
C SER A 40 43.87 7.02 -21.00
N ASP A 41 45.16 7.32 -20.81
CA ASP A 41 46.11 6.54 -20.00
C ASP A 41 46.13 5.03 -20.28
N GLY A 42 46.06 4.64 -21.55
CA GLY A 42 46.22 3.24 -21.99
C GLY A 42 44.99 2.35 -21.77
N ALA A 43 43.84 2.90 -21.37
CA ALA A 43 42.58 2.16 -21.29
C ALA A 43 41.62 2.57 -22.43
N LEU A 44 40.88 1.59 -22.95
CA LEU A 44 39.81 1.79 -23.91
C LEU A 44 38.57 2.32 -23.18
N ASP A 45 38.18 3.57 -23.42
CA ASP A 45 36.97 4.17 -22.87
C ASP A 45 35.90 4.21 -23.98
N THR A 46 34.80 3.50 -23.77
CA THR A 46 33.63 3.58 -24.66
C THR A 46 32.92 4.91 -24.43
N ALA A 47 32.22 5.47 -25.43
CA ALA A 47 31.43 6.70 -25.27
C ALA A 47 30.36 6.68 -24.15
N GLN A 48 30.09 5.53 -23.53
CA GLN A 48 29.39 5.47 -22.25
C GLN A 48 30.42 5.38 -21.14
N ASP A 49 30.51 6.45 -20.33
CA ASP A 49 31.40 6.56 -19.16
C ASP A 49 31.22 5.36 -18.21
N ILE A 50 32.05 4.32 -18.32
CA ILE A 50 32.20 3.32 -17.26
C ILE A 50 33.60 3.50 -16.71
N GLN A 51 33.80 4.53 -15.87
CA GLN A 51 35.05 4.69 -15.16
C GLN A 51 35.20 3.58 -14.12
N THR A 52 36.29 2.82 -14.24
CA THR A 52 36.61 1.61 -13.46
C THR A 52 37.49 1.87 -12.24
N THR A 53 37.46 3.08 -11.66
CA THR A 53 38.02 3.30 -10.31
C THR A 53 36.93 3.21 -9.26
N SER A 54 37.30 2.85 -8.02
CA SER A 54 36.53 2.03 -7.07
C SER A 54 35.15 2.49 -6.56
N THR A 55 34.50 3.49 -7.17
CA THR A 55 33.05 3.75 -7.03
C THR A 55 32.56 4.60 -8.21
N PRO A 56 32.10 4.03 -9.33
CA PRO A 56 31.49 4.81 -10.40
C PRO A 56 30.18 5.46 -9.90
N GLN A 57 30.14 6.78 -9.87
CA GLN A 57 28.91 7.56 -9.63
C GLN A 57 28.38 8.06 -10.97
N PHE A 58 27.33 7.42 -11.49
CA PHE A 58 26.66 7.88 -12.70
C PHE A 58 25.74 9.06 -12.34
N ALA A 59 26.03 10.26 -12.86
CA ALA A 59 25.13 11.40 -12.71
C ALA A 59 23.73 11.10 -13.29
N ARG A 60 23.66 10.23 -14.31
CA ARG A 60 22.42 9.64 -14.84
C ARG A 60 22.71 8.23 -15.34
N LEU A 61 22.11 7.20 -14.72
CA LEU A 61 22.16 5.83 -15.21
C LEU A 61 20.96 5.58 -16.15
N GLY A 62 21.24 5.30 -17.43
CA GLY A 62 20.22 4.82 -18.37
C GLY A 62 20.13 3.30 -18.29
N ILE A 63 18.98 2.75 -17.90
CA ILE A 63 18.72 1.29 -17.94
C ILE A 63 17.70 1.03 -19.06
N GLY A 64 18.20 0.62 -20.23
CA GLY A 64 17.35 0.21 -21.36
C GLY A 64 18.09 0.12 -22.69
N ALA A 65 17.85 -0.96 -23.43
CA ALA A 65 18.20 -1.08 -24.84
C ALA A 65 16.99 -0.65 -25.68
N ALA A 66 17.19 0.32 -26.57
CA ALA A 66 16.21 0.97 -27.43
C ALA A 66 15.12 1.82 -26.73
N PRO A 67 14.81 3.03 -27.24
CA PRO A 67 13.71 3.83 -26.72
C PRO A 67 12.38 3.09 -26.90
N SER A 68 11.80 2.61 -25.80
CA SER A 68 10.35 2.37 -25.76
C SER A 68 9.67 3.73 -25.80
N THR A 69 8.81 3.97 -26.79
CA THR A 69 8.02 5.21 -26.89
C THR A 69 7.05 5.41 -25.73
N THR A 70 6.94 4.45 -24.80
CA THR A 70 5.92 4.43 -23.74
C THR A 70 6.46 4.18 -22.31
N ARG A 71 7.73 3.79 -22.12
CA ARG A 71 8.28 3.46 -20.77
C ARG A 71 9.74 3.88 -20.62
N ARG A 72 10.09 4.48 -19.47
CA ARG A 72 11.44 5.05 -19.20
C ARG A 72 12.39 4.12 -18.43
N VAL A 73 11.87 3.24 -17.57
CA VAL A 73 12.62 2.19 -16.85
C VAL A 73 11.70 0.98 -16.76
N TYR A 74 12.18 -0.21 -17.16
CA TYR A 74 11.39 -1.44 -17.15
C TYR A 74 12.25 -2.65 -16.77
N VAL A 75 11.75 -3.53 -15.90
CA VAL A 75 12.35 -4.83 -15.56
C VAL A 75 11.33 -5.90 -15.97
N TYR A 76 11.74 -6.88 -16.77
CA TYR A 76 10.84 -7.89 -17.37
C TYR A 76 11.33 -9.32 -17.10
N ASP A 77 10.38 -10.26 -16.98
CA ASP A 77 10.56 -11.72 -16.90
C ASP A 77 11.70 -12.22 -16.00
N ILE A 78 11.48 -12.20 -14.70
CA ILE A 78 12.34 -12.90 -13.74
C ILE A 78 11.82 -14.33 -13.61
N THR A 79 12.52 -15.28 -14.24
CA THR A 79 12.33 -16.72 -13.96
C THR A 79 13.29 -17.10 -12.85
N ALA A 80 12.77 -17.41 -11.66
CA ALA A 80 13.60 -17.75 -10.51
C ALA A 80 13.02 -18.94 -9.74
N THR A 81 13.92 -19.77 -9.20
CA THR A 81 13.60 -20.92 -8.35
C THR A 81 13.63 -20.58 -6.85
N ALA A 82 13.88 -19.31 -6.50
CA ALA A 82 13.98 -18.79 -5.14
C ALA A 82 13.46 -17.33 -5.07
N SER A 83 13.48 -16.71 -3.87
CA SER A 83 13.08 -15.30 -3.67
C SER A 83 13.94 -14.34 -4.51
N VAL A 84 13.30 -13.46 -5.28
CA VAL A 84 13.99 -12.44 -6.07
C VAL A 84 13.30 -11.09 -5.92
N ASP A 85 14.11 -10.05 -5.67
CA ASP A 85 13.69 -8.66 -5.76
C ASP A 85 14.06 -8.11 -7.14
N ALA A 86 13.05 -7.67 -7.91
CA ALA A 86 13.29 -7.05 -9.21
C ALA A 86 13.98 -5.68 -9.10
N LEU A 87 13.76 -4.98 -7.99
CA LEU A 87 14.30 -3.66 -7.69
C LEU A 87 14.27 -3.44 -6.18
N TYR A 88 15.43 -3.37 -5.54
CA TYR A 88 15.57 -3.19 -4.10
C TYR A 88 16.26 -1.84 -3.80
N PHE A 89 15.55 -0.95 -3.12
CA PHE A 89 16.11 0.32 -2.64
C PHE A 89 16.18 0.29 -1.12
N SER A 90 17.38 0.37 -0.56
CA SER A 90 17.61 0.45 0.88
C SER A 90 18.44 1.68 1.20
N GLN A 91 17.97 2.47 2.16
CA GLN A 91 18.69 3.62 2.70
C GLN A 91 18.83 3.42 4.21
N ARG A 92 20.06 3.25 4.68
CA ARG A 92 20.40 3.28 6.10
C ARG A 92 21.09 4.60 6.39
N MET A 93 20.43 5.48 7.14
CA MET A 93 20.97 6.78 7.51
C MET A 93 21.09 6.91 9.02
N THR A 94 22.28 7.30 9.48
CA THR A 94 22.57 7.72 10.86
C THR A 94 22.79 9.23 10.84
N PRO A 95 21.74 10.05 10.93
CA PRO A 95 21.90 11.50 10.86
C PRO A 95 22.63 12.02 12.09
N GLU A 96 23.67 12.81 11.87
CA GLU A 96 24.32 13.62 12.90
C GLU A 96 23.38 14.80 13.22
N THR A 97 22.78 14.79 14.41
CA THR A 97 21.99 15.85 15.07
C THR A 97 21.00 16.68 14.22
N ASN A 98 19.70 16.57 14.52
CA ASN A 98 18.61 17.49 14.10
C ASN A 98 18.23 17.50 12.61
N ASN A 99 18.29 16.39 11.88
CA ASN A 99 17.66 16.33 10.56
C ASN A 99 16.12 16.26 10.69
N ARG A 100 15.40 17.20 10.06
CA ARG A 100 13.94 17.37 10.22
C ARG A 100 13.10 16.54 9.23
N THR A 101 13.66 16.14 8.08
CA THR A 101 12.94 15.35 7.07
C THR A 101 13.90 14.44 6.29
N VAL A 102 13.57 13.16 6.20
CA VAL A 102 14.28 12.17 5.36
C VAL A 102 13.24 11.48 4.49
N SER A 103 13.49 11.38 3.19
CA SER A 103 12.59 10.75 2.22
C SER A 103 13.31 9.60 1.51
N GLY A 104 12.77 8.38 1.62
CA GLY A 104 13.34 7.18 0.98
C GLY A 104 13.02 7.12 -0.52
N ILE A 105 11.80 6.71 -0.86
CA ILE A 105 11.26 6.75 -2.22
C ILE A 105 10.07 7.69 -2.21
N THR A 106 10.11 8.73 -3.03
CA THR A 106 8.96 9.61 -3.23
C THR A 106 8.39 9.39 -4.63
N GLY A 107 7.35 8.54 -4.70
CA GLY A 107 6.60 8.31 -5.93
C GLY A 107 5.48 9.32 -6.09
N TYR A 108 5.64 10.30 -6.98
CA TYR A 108 4.54 11.18 -7.38
C TYR A 108 3.97 10.71 -8.72
N ALA A 109 2.66 10.45 -8.76
CA ALA A 109 1.90 10.33 -10.00
C ALA A 109 1.13 11.63 -10.22
N ASN A 110 1.82 12.68 -10.67
CA ASN A 110 1.20 13.97 -10.95
C ASN A 110 0.72 14.02 -12.41
N LEU A 111 -0.57 14.24 -12.62
CA LEU A 111 -1.14 14.53 -13.93
C LEU A 111 -1.47 16.03 -13.99
N TYR A 112 -0.60 16.81 -14.64
CA TYR A 112 -0.77 18.25 -14.84
C TYR A 112 -1.14 18.55 -16.29
N GLN A 113 -2.42 18.66 -16.66
CA GLN A 113 -2.77 18.99 -18.06
C GLN A 113 -4.04 19.84 -18.21
N ASN A 114 -3.94 20.89 -19.05
CA ASN A 114 -5.05 21.63 -19.61
C ASN A 114 -5.75 20.77 -20.68
N GLY A 115 -6.91 20.19 -20.37
CA GLY A 115 -7.83 19.61 -21.37
C GLY A 115 -7.82 18.09 -21.56
N TYR A 116 -7.28 17.29 -20.63
CA TYR A 116 -7.34 15.82 -20.70
C TYR A 116 -8.49 15.22 -19.87
N THR A 117 -9.29 14.33 -20.47
CA THR A 117 -10.27 13.44 -19.79
C THR A 117 -9.61 12.10 -19.44
N GLY A 118 -8.72 12.13 -18.45
CA GLY A 118 -8.06 10.92 -17.96
C GLY A 118 -8.99 10.00 -17.21
N HIS A 119 -8.92 8.70 -17.51
CA HIS A 119 -9.79 7.71 -16.88
C HIS A 119 -9.16 7.10 -15.62
N ASN A 120 -7.87 6.71 -15.63
CA ASN A 120 -7.22 6.07 -14.48
C ASN A 120 -5.73 6.44 -14.36
N ALA A 121 -5.27 6.72 -13.14
CA ALA A 121 -3.84 6.87 -12.80
C ALA A 121 -3.54 6.09 -11.52
N TYR A 122 -2.43 5.34 -11.51
CA TYR A 122 -2.03 4.49 -10.37
C TYR A 122 -0.63 4.89 -9.90
N GLY A 123 -0.48 5.14 -8.59
CA GLY A 123 0.83 5.41 -7.98
C GLY A 123 1.60 4.12 -7.67
N MET A 124 0.94 3.15 -7.04
CA MET A 124 1.48 1.82 -6.73
C MET A 124 0.41 0.77 -7.05
N ARG A 125 0.77 -0.27 -7.79
CA ARG A 125 -0.12 -1.40 -8.08
C ARG A 125 0.63 -2.70 -7.84
N ALA A 126 0.08 -3.55 -6.97
CA ALA A 126 0.55 -4.91 -6.75
C ALA A 126 -0.51 -5.89 -7.27
N ALA A 127 -0.06 -6.95 -7.94
CA ALA A 127 -0.93 -8.00 -8.43
C ALA A 127 -0.20 -9.34 -8.34
N CYS A 128 -0.91 -10.39 -7.95
CA CYS A 128 -0.41 -11.77 -7.93
C CYS A 128 -1.41 -12.66 -8.63
N TYR A 129 -0.91 -13.58 -9.46
CA TYR A 129 -1.71 -14.52 -10.21
C TYR A 129 -1.08 -15.91 -10.09
N ALA A 130 -1.88 -16.90 -9.71
CA ALA A 130 -1.51 -18.31 -9.80
C ALA A 130 -2.18 -18.91 -11.04
N ASN A 131 -1.42 -19.09 -12.12
CA ASN A 131 -1.97 -19.42 -13.45
C ASN A 131 -1.90 -20.92 -13.80
N SER A 132 -1.77 -21.80 -12.81
CA SER A 132 -1.82 -23.25 -13.01
C SER A 132 -2.77 -23.89 -12.00
N ALA A 133 -3.31 -25.07 -12.34
CA ALA A 133 -4.23 -25.82 -11.48
C ALA A 133 -3.63 -26.17 -10.10
N THR A 134 -2.31 -26.08 -9.96
CA THR A 134 -1.56 -26.35 -8.72
C THR A 134 -0.84 -25.13 -8.17
N GLY A 135 -0.94 -23.97 -8.83
CA GLY A 135 -0.28 -22.74 -8.41
C GLY A 135 -0.94 -22.19 -7.16
N SER A 136 -0.15 -21.86 -6.14
CA SER A 136 -0.63 -21.26 -4.90
C SER A 136 0.08 -19.94 -4.63
N ALA A 137 -0.69 -18.86 -4.45
CA ALA A 137 -0.20 -17.61 -3.89
C ALA A 137 -0.56 -17.58 -2.39
N THR A 138 0.44 -17.57 -1.51
CA THR A 138 0.21 -17.65 -0.06
C THR A 138 0.02 -16.28 0.56
N VAL A 139 0.81 -15.29 0.13
CA VAL A 139 0.76 -13.90 0.63
C VAL A 139 1.06 -12.94 -0.52
N LEU A 140 0.25 -11.89 -0.64
CA LEU A 140 0.56 -10.70 -1.43
C LEU A 140 0.42 -9.49 -0.50
N THR A 141 1.47 -8.69 -0.40
CA THR A 141 1.46 -7.43 0.35
C THR A 141 1.66 -6.27 -0.63
N GLY A 142 0.68 -5.39 -0.74
CA GLY A 142 0.77 -4.21 -1.63
C GLY A 142 1.61 -3.09 -1.02
N LEU A 143 1.35 -2.74 0.24
CA LEU A 143 2.11 -1.79 1.04
C LEU A 143 2.40 -2.42 2.39
N HIS A 144 3.69 -2.54 2.73
CA HIS A 144 4.16 -2.98 4.04
C HIS A 144 4.82 -1.78 4.72
N VAL A 145 4.36 -1.42 5.92
CA VAL A 145 4.94 -0.32 6.70
C VAL A 145 5.30 -0.83 8.08
N ASP A 146 6.60 -0.86 8.37
CA ASP A 146 7.12 -1.16 9.70
C ASP A 146 7.61 0.13 10.36
N VAL A 147 7.21 0.33 11.61
CA VAL A 147 7.68 1.41 12.45
C VAL A 147 8.12 0.81 13.77
N GLY A 148 9.35 1.12 14.19
CA GLY A 148 9.90 0.67 15.45
C GLY A 148 10.73 1.75 16.11
N ASN A 149 10.76 1.71 17.44
CA ASN A 149 11.76 2.40 18.24
C ASN A 149 12.48 1.34 19.07
N ASN A 150 13.73 1.06 18.72
CA ASN A 150 14.54 -0.01 19.32
C ASN A 150 15.37 0.48 20.52
N SER A 151 15.07 1.65 21.06
CA SER A 151 15.77 2.24 22.20
C SER A 151 14.85 3.23 22.95
N THR A 152 15.42 4.17 23.71
CA THR A 152 14.72 5.13 24.57
C THR A 152 14.09 6.31 23.83
N GLY A 153 14.04 6.29 22.49
CA GLY A 153 13.44 7.36 21.70
C GLY A 153 11.93 7.50 21.92
N THR A 154 11.28 8.39 21.18
CA THR A 154 9.81 8.46 21.14
C THR A 154 9.36 8.66 19.72
N VAL A 155 8.41 7.83 19.29
CA VAL A 155 7.70 8.00 18.02
C VAL A 155 6.40 8.71 18.33
N VAL A 156 6.26 9.96 17.88
CA VAL A 156 5.11 10.80 18.23
C VAL A 156 3.93 10.52 17.31
N ASN A 157 4.15 10.54 15.99
CA ASN A 157 3.11 10.30 14.99
C ASN A 157 3.64 9.35 13.91
N CYS A 158 2.92 8.25 13.69
CA CYS A 158 3.17 7.36 12.57
C CYS A 158 1.87 7.04 11.83
N HIS A 159 1.93 7.13 10.51
CA HIS A 159 0.81 6.84 9.63
C HIS A 159 1.27 5.80 8.61
N GLY A 160 0.62 4.63 8.60
CA GLY A 160 0.85 3.65 7.53
C GLY A 160 0.29 4.14 6.20
N VAL A 161 -0.95 4.62 6.22
CA VAL A 161 -1.60 5.28 5.09
C VAL A 161 -2.15 6.62 5.60
N ARG A 162 -1.75 7.72 4.96
CA ARG A 162 -2.30 9.05 5.22
C ARG A 162 -2.91 9.58 3.93
N ILE A 163 -4.15 10.02 4.04
CA ILE A 163 -4.94 10.51 2.93
C ILE A 163 -5.22 11.99 3.18
N ALA A 164 -4.70 12.85 2.31
CA ALA A 164 -4.85 14.30 2.43
C ALA A 164 -6.12 14.77 1.74
N MET A 165 -6.72 15.84 2.27
CA MET A 165 -7.89 16.46 1.66
C MET A 165 -7.64 16.79 0.18
N PRO A 166 -8.62 16.58 -0.71
CA PRO A 166 -8.49 17.04 -2.09
C PRO A 166 -8.41 18.57 -2.11
N TYR A 167 -7.50 19.11 -2.93
CA TYR A 167 -7.35 20.54 -3.16
C TYR A 167 -8.26 20.99 -4.30
N PHE A 168 -9.03 22.06 -4.08
CA PHE A 168 -9.91 22.66 -5.08
C PHE A 168 -9.52 24.11 -5.34
N ALA A 169 -9.33 24.46 -6.61
CA ALA A 169 -9.23 25.85 -7.06
C ALA A 169 -10.22 26.06 -8.21
N GLY A 170 -10.90 27.22 -8.26
CA GLY A 170 -11.71 27.62 -9.41
C GLY A 170 -13.09 26.96 -9.56
N GLY A 171 -13.68 26.43 -8.48
CA GLY A 171 -15.07 25.93 -8.51
C GLY A 171 -15.26 24.50 -9.01
N GLY A 172 -14.19 23.69 -9.10
CA GLY A 172 -14.30 22.27 -9.44
C GLY A 172 -15.07 21.45 -8.40
N THR A 173 -15.81 20.45 -8.86
CA THR A 173 -16.61 19.54 -8.01
C THR A 173 -15.94 18.18 -7.90
N ASN A 174 -15.89 17.60 -6.69
CA ASN A 174 -15.65 16.18 -6.50
C ASN A 174 -16.95 15.51 -6.04
N THR A 175 -17.52 14.68 -6.90
CA THR A 175 -18.77 13.96 -6.60
C THR A 175 -18.55 12.84 -5.60
N PHE A 176 -17.40 12.15 -5.68
CA PHE A 176 -17.10 10.99 -4.84
C PHE A 176 -15.63 10.98 -4.42
N TYR A 177 -15.40 11.00 -3.12
CA TYR A 177 -14.08 10.87 -2.54
C TYR A 177 -14.04 9.67 -1.61
N TYR A 178 -13.26 8.65 -2.00
CA TYR A 178 -13.05 7.45 -1.21
C TYR A 178 -11.63 7.45 -0.66
N GLY A 179 -11.49 7.34 0.66
CA GLY A 179 -10.17 7.14 1.27
C GLY A 179 -9.69 5.70 1.12
N LEU A 180 -10.58 4.74 1.39
CA LEU A 180 -10.33 3.32 1.24
C LEU A 180 -11.54 2.68 0.55
N THR A 181 -11.28 1.86 -0.46
CA THR A 181 -12.29 1.06 -1.16
C THR A 181 -11.87 -0.41 -1.12
N VAL A 182 -12.82 -1.27 -0.78
CA VAL A 182 -12.67 -2.72 -0.87
C VAL A 182 -13.75 -3.22 -1.82
N GLU A 183 -13.33 -3.78 -2.96
CA GLU A 183 -14.26 -4.27 -3.97
C GLU A 183 -15.02 -5.52 -3.51
N PRO A 184 -16.19 -5.83 -4.09
CA PRO A 184 -16.92 -7.05 -3.79
C PRO A 184 -16.06 -8.30 -4.05
N VAL A 185 -15.99 -9.21 -3.08
CA VAL A 185 -15.27 -10.49 -3.19
C VAL A 185 -16.23 -11.64 -2.90
N THR A 186 -16.19 -12.68 -3.72
CA THR A 186 -16.94 -13.93 -3.53
C THR A 186 -16.00 -15.13 -3.63
N GLY A 187 -16.32 -16.23 -2.93
CA GLY A 187 -15.58 -17.49 -3.01
C GLY A 187 -14.81 -17.91 -1.74
N PRO A 188 -14.01 -17.04 -1.08
CA PRO A 188 -13.29 -17.43 0.13
C PRO A 188 -14.20 -17.78 1.32
N THR A 189 -13.78 -18.72 2.16
CA THR A 189 -14.49 -19.10 3.40
C THR A 189 -14.60 -17.94 4.40
N TYR A 190 -13.55 -17.11 4.47
CA TYR A 190 -13.52 -15.92 5.32
C TYR A 190 -13.01 -14.74 4.50
N ILE A 191 -13.75 -13.64 4.54
CA ILE A 191 -13.41 -12.39 3.87
C ILE A 191 -13.34 -11.31 4.94
N TYR A 192 -12.19 -10.66 5.06
CA TYR A 192 -12.00 -9.51 5.94
C TYR A 192 -11.68 -8.30 5.06
N GLY A 193 -12.58 -7.32 4.98
CA GLY A 193 -12.30 -6.07 4.28
C GLY A 193 -11.25 -5.25 5.02
N ILE A 194 -11.44 -5.08 6.33
CA ILE A 194 -10.46 -4.48 7.24
C ILE A 194 -10.30 -5.40 8.45
N ARG A 195 -9.06 -5.71 8.80
CA ARG A 195 -8.74 -6.51 9.99
C ARG A 195 -7.80 -5.73 10.90
N SER A 196 -8.31 -5.36 12.08
CA SER A 196 -7.49 -4.80 13.16
C SER A 196 -7.32 -5.84 14.27
N ARG A 197 -6.12 -5.88 14.86
CA ARG A 197 -5.74 -6.83 15.93
C ARG A 197 -5.04 -6.11 17.09
N ILE A 198 -5.45 -4.87 17.37
CA ILE A 198 -4.83 -4.07 18.43
C ILE A 198 -5.20 -4.71 19.78
N ALA A 199 -4.17 -5.10 20.54
CA ALA A 199 -4.34 -5.67 21.88
C ALA A 199 -4.93 -4.64 22.85
N ALA A 200 -5.85 -5.09 23.70
CA ALA A 200 -6.51 -4.25 24.69
C ALA A 200 -5.51 -3.67 25.70
N ASP A 201 -5.60 -2.36 25.92
CA ASP A 201 -4.84 -1.61 26.91
C ASP A 201 -5.47 -0.21 27.08
N THR A 202 -4.97 0.58 28.02
CA THR A 202 -5.37 1.97 28.21
C THR A 202 -5.03 2.80 26.96
N ASN A 203 -5.96 3.66 26.53
CA ASN A 203 -5.79 4.57 25.38
C ASN A 203 -5.48 3.86 24.05
N ARG A 204 -6.10 2.69 23.81
CA ARG A 204 -6.03 1.99 22.52
C ARG A 204 -7.42 1.77 21.95
N TRP A 205 -7.57 2.06 20.66
CA TRP A 205 -8.82 1.90 19.94
C TRP A 205 -8.59 1.07 18.68
N ASN A 206 -9.43 0.07 18.44
CA ASN A 206 -9.43 -0.68 17.18
C ASN A 206 -10.02 0.15 16.03
N LEU A 207 -10.99 1.01 16.35
CA LEU A 207 -11.63 1.96 15.45
C LEU A 207 -11.80 3.29 16.19
N TYR A 208 -11.28 4.37 15.61
CA TYR A 208 -11.42 5.73 16.12
C TYR A 208 -11.84 6.64 14.96
N VAL A 209 -13.06 7.19 15.04
CA VAL A 209 -13.66 8.02 14.00
C VAL A 209 -14.28 9.24 14.66
N ASP A 210 -13.51 10.32 14.74
CA ASP A 210 -13.81 11.56 15.48
C ASP A 210 -14.34 12.69 14.59
N GLY A 211 -14.55 12.42 13.29
CA GLY A 211 -15.17 13.36 12.37
C GLY A 211 -16.60 13.71 12.76
N THR A 212 -17.06 14.90 12.36
CA THR A 212 -18.42 15.39 12.67
C THR A 212 -19.50 14.87 11.71
N ALA A 213 -19.12 14.14 10.66
CA ALA A 213 -20.04 13.58 9.69
C ALA A 213 -20.75 12.34 10.22
N THR A 214 -21.95 12.05 9.70
CA THR A 214 -22.68 10.82 10.02
C THR A 214 -21.91 9.60 9.52
N ASN A 215 -21.69 8.63 10.40
CA ASN A 215 -21.18 7.31 10.02
C ASN A 215 -22.33 6.44 9.51
N TYR A 216 -22.19 5.89 8.30
CA TYR A 216 -23.17 4.97 7.72
C TYR A 216 -22.56 3.56 7.60
N LEU A 217 -23.14 2.61 8.35
CA LEU A 217 -22.75 1.20 8.33
C LEU A 217 -23.93 0.38 7.81
N ALA A 218 -23.90 0.02 6.53
CA ALA A 218 -24.96 -0.77 5.91
C ALA A 218 -24.89 -2.24 6.37
N GLY A 219 -26.05 -2.89 6.44
CA GLY A 219 -26.17 -4.28 6.88
C GLY A 219 -26.17 -4.42 8.41
N ASN A 220 -25.89 -5.64 8.88
CA ASN A 220 -25.85 -5.94 10.31
C ASN A 220 -24.50 -5.52 10.91
N VAL A 221 -24.53 -4.80 12.03
CA VAL A 221 -23.34 -4.47 12.82
C VAL A 221 -23.39 -5.28 14.12
N LEU A 222 -22.40 -6.14 14.32
CA LEU A 222 -22.24 -6.89 15.55
C LEU A 222 -21.30 -6.09 16.48
N VAL A 223 -21.68 -5.94 17.75
CA VAL A 223 -20.90 -5.22 18.77
C VAL A 223 -20.75 -6.12 19.99
N GLY A 224 -19.53 -6.60 20.27
CA GLY A 224 -19.25 -7.54 21.37
C GLY A 224 -18.38 -8.73 20.95
N THR A 225 -18.60 -9.89 21.55
CA THR A 225 -17.87 -11.13 21.18
C THR A 225 -18.55 -11.88 20.03
N THR A 226 -17.91 -12.94 19.51
CA THR A 226 -18.44 -13.81 18.44
C THR A 226 -19.73 -14.56 18.82
N THR A 227 -20.12 -14.48 20.09
CA THR A 227 -21.41 -14.93 20.61
C THR A 227 -22.07 -13.71 21.23
N ASP A 228 -23.30 -13.40 20.83
CA ASP A 228 -24.06 -12.21 21.21
C ASP A 228 -23.93 -11.91 22.72
N GLY A 229 -23.20 -10.86 23.05
CA GLY A 229 -22.91 -10.51 24.43
C GLY A 229 -21.72 -9.58 24.55
N MET A 230 -21.99 -8.32 24.87
CA MET A 230 -21.01 -7.47 25.55
C MET A 230 -20.71 -8.14 26.89
N THR A 231 -19.60 -8.88 27.00
CA THR A 231 -19.29 -9.58 28.25
C THR A 231 -18.54 -8.69 29.23
N ALA A 232 -19.05 -8.72 30.46
CA ALA A 232 -18.50 -8.45 31.79
C ALA A 232 -17.74 -7.14 32.12
N GLY A 233 -17.48 -6.25 31.17
CA GLY A 233 -16.87 -4.94 31.49
C GLY A 233 -17.18 -3.79 30.56
N GLY A 234 -17.74 -4.06 29.37
CA GLY A 234 -18.13 -3.02 28.42
C GLY A 234 -19.63 -2.80 28.42
N SER A 235 -20.09 -1.57 28.69
CA SER A 235 -21.46 -1.15 28.37
C SER A 235 -21.51 -0.59 26.95
N LEU A 236 -22.65 -0.77 26.27
CA LEU A 236 -22.93 0.02 25.06
C LEU A 236 -23.39 1.39 25.54
N ALA A 237 -22.48 2.35 25.53
CA ALA A 237 -22.82 3.72 25.85
C ALA A 237 -23.34 4.43 24.58
N ILE A 238 -24.59 4.87 24.63
CA ILE A 238 -25.19 5.74 23.62
C ILE A 238 -25.49 7.06 24.32
N ALA A 239 -24.75 8.11 23.97
CA ALA A 239 -24.89 9.42 24.60
C ALA A 239 -26.19 10.16 24.20
N LYS A 240 -26.88 9.66 23.17
CA LYS A 240 -28.13 10.19 22.64
C LYS A 240 -29.23 9.12 22.77
N ASP A 241 -30.44 9.47 22.34
CA ASP A 241 -31.56 8.54 22.37
C ASP A 241 -31.29 7.30 21.51
N LEU A 242 -31.65 6.13 22.05
CA LEU A 242 -31.70 4.89 21.29
C LEU A 242 -33.07 4.76 20.61
N ALA A 243 -33.10 4.93 19.29
CA ALA A 243 -34.29 4.70 18.49
C ALA A 243 -34.27 3.29 17.87
N HIS A 244 -34.99 2.35 18.47
CA HIS A 244 -35.18 1.02 17.87
C HIS A 244 -36.31 1.05 16.83
N ARG A 245 -35.98 0.82 15.55
CA ARG A 245 -36.95 0.83 14.44
C ARG A 245 -37.41 -0.56 13.99
N GLY A 246 -36.86 -1.62 14.57
CA GLY A 246 -37.29 -2.99 14.30
C GLY A 246 -38.64 -3.31 14.97
N THR A 247 -39.21 -4.47 14.63
CA THR A 247 -40.49 -4.93 15.19
C THR A 247 -40.35 -5.72 16.49
N LEU A 248 -39.15 -6.22 16.80
CA LEU A 248 -38.87 -7.06 17.96
C LEU A 248 -37.75 -6.47 18.81
N VAL A 249 -37.85 -6.56 20.14
CA VAL A 249 -36.79 -6.18 21.08
C VAL A 249 -36.72 -7.20 22.22
N GLY A 250 -35.53 -7.50 22.71
CA GLY A 250 -35.30 -8.41 23.83
C GLY A 250 -34.15 -7.93 24.70
N PHE A 251 -34.20 -8.25 25.98
CA PHE A 251 -33.18 -7.90 26.97
C PHE A 251 -32.69 -9.15 27.71
N TYR A 252 -31.47 -9.10 28.25
CA TYR A 252 -30.87 -10.15 29.08
C TYR A 252 -30.93 -11.56 28.47
N ASN A 253 -30.65 -11.66 27.17
CA ASN A 253 -30.68 -12.92 26.41
C ASN A 253 -32.08 -13.59 26.33
N THR A 254 -33.16 -12.86 26.64
CA THR A 254 -34.52 -13.27 26.34
C THR A 254 -34.79 -13.14 24.84
N THR A 255 -35.50 -14.11 24.26
CA THR A 255 -35.96 -14.06 22.86
C THR A 255 -36.64 -12.72 22.57
N PRO A 256 -36.20 -11.96 21.55
CA PRO A 256 -36.84 -10.69 21.21
C PRO A 256 -38.34 -10.85 20.94
N ALA A 257 -39.16 -10.00 21.55
CA ALA A 257 -40.61 -10.00 21.43
C ALA A 257 -41.12 -8.71 20.78
N ALA A 258 -42.31 -8.78 20.19
CA ALA A 258 -42.97 -7.59 19.66
C ALA A 258 -43.31 -6.60 20.78
N LYS A 259 -43.56 -5.34 20.43
CA LYS A 259 -44.03 -4.33 21.37
C LYS A 259 -45.28 -4.86 22.12
N PRO A 260 -45.23 -5.04 23.45
CA PRO A 260 -46.36 -5.60 24.19
C PRO A 260 -47.57 -4.67 24.20
N THR A 261 -48.76 -5.27 24.22
CA THR A 261 -50.03 -4.59 24.48
C THR A 261 -50.49 -4.93 25.89
N VAL A 262 -50.68 -3.92 26.74
CA VAL A 262 -51.23 -4.11 28.09
C VAL A 262 -52.75 -3.97 28.04
N THR A 263 -53.47 -4.98 28.55
CA THR A 263 -54.95 -5.05 28.50
C THR A 263 -55.55 -5.25 29.89
N GLY A 264 -56.84 -4.93 30.06
CA GLY A 264 -57.60 -5.17 31.30
C GLY A 264 -58.02 -3.90 32.05
N SER A 265 -58.89 -4.08 33.06
CA SER A 265 -59.37 -2.98 33.92
C SER A 265 -58.30 -2.54 34.93
N ARG A 266 -58.27 -1.24 35.23
CA ARG A 266 -57.43 -0.66 36.28
C ARG A 266 -57.93 -0.98 37.69
N GLY A 267 -59.24 -1.21 37.86
CA GLY A 267 -59.88 -1.39 39.18
C GLY A 267 -59.74 -2.79 39.79
N GLY A 268 -59.26 -3.78 39.01
CA GLY A 268 -59.20 -5.18 39.44
C GLY A 268 -57.85 -5.86 39.20
N ASN A 269 -56.75 -5.09 39.13
CA ASN A 269 -55.38 -5.58 38.88
C ASN A 269 -55.13 -6.36 37.57
N ALA A 270 -56.13 -6.57 36.73
CA ALA A 270 -55.96 -7.25 35.44
C ALA A 270 -54.92 -6.56 34.54
N ALA A 271 -54.92 -5.22 34.49
CA ALA A 271 -53.91 -4.46 33.76
C ALA A 271 -52.50 -4.61 34.33
N LEU A 272 -52.37 -4.76 35.66
CA LEU A 272 -51.08 -4.98 36.31
C LEU A 272 -50.51 -6.36 35.97
N ALA A 273 -51.35 -7.42 36.04
CA ALA A 273 -50.93 -8.76 35.65
C ALA A 273 -50.51 -8.83 34.17
N SER A 274 -51.24 -8.13 33.28
CA SER A 274 -50.88 -8.00 31.87
C SER A 274 -49.53 -7.29 31.66
N LEU A 275 -49.27 -6.22 32.43
CA LEU A 275 -48.00 -5.49 32.39
C LEU A 275 -46.82 -6.34 32.87
N LEU A 276 -46.94 -7.03 34.00
CA LEU A 276 -45.86 -7.87 34.55
C LEU A 276 -45.49 -8.98 33.57
N THR A 277 -46.50 -9.66 33.01
CA THR A 277 -46.30 -10.64 31.93
C THR A 277 -45.56 -10.02 30.74
N ALA A 278 -45.96 -8.82 30.30
CA ALA A 278 -45.32 -8.13 29.18
C ALA A 278 -43.86 -7.75 29.44
N LEU A 279 -43.55 -7.23 30.63
CA LEU A 279 -42.18 -6.88 31.02
C LEU A 279 -41.30 -8.12 31.19
N ALA A 280 -41.84 -9.20 31.76
CA ALA A 280 -41.15 -10.49 31.87
C ALA A 280 -40.87 -11.10 30.49
N THR A 281 -41.82 -10.99 29.55
CA THR A 281 -41.65 -11.43 28.16
C THR A 281 -40.50 -10.70 27.46
N LEU A 282 -40.30 -9.41 27.76
CA LEU A 282 -39.17 -8.64 27.25
C LEU A 282 -37.84 -8.98 27.95
N GLY A 283 -37.87 -9.70 29.06
CA GLY A 283 -36.71 -9.97 29.93
C GLY A 283 -36.37 -8.83 30.89
N LEU A 284 -37.21 -7.79 31.00
CA LEU A 284 -36.93 -6.63 31.85
C LEU A 284 -37.09 -6.92 33.34
N VAL A 285 -37.92 -7.91 33.69
CA VAL A 285 -38.14 -8.38 35.06
C VAL A 285 -38.20 -9.91 35.09
N THR A 286 -37.88 -10.50 36.23
CA THR A 286 -38.18 -11.90 36.53
C THR A 286 -39.40 -11.92 37.44
N ASP A 287 -40.52 -12.45 36.96
CA ASP A 287 -41.73 -12.62 37.78
C ASP A 287 -41.67 -13.96 38.53
N ASN A 288 -41.48 -13.89 39.84
CA ASN A 288 -41.48 -15.04 40.76
C ASN A 288 -42.72 -15.06 41.67
N THR A 289 -43.80 -14.34 41.31
CA THR A 289 -45.01 -14.29 42.13
C THR A 289 -45.85 -15.57 41.98
N SER A 290 -46.49 -15.99 43.07
CA SER A 290 -47.48 -17.08 43.07
C SER A 290 -48.89 -16.50 43.23
N ALA A 291 -49.89 -17.21 42.69
CA ALA A 291 -51.30 -16.87 42.80
C ALA A 291 -51.83 -16.95 44.25
#